data_AF-A0A645BUM1-F1
#
_entry.id   AF-A0A645BUM1-F1
#
_cell.length_a   1.000
_cell.length_b   1.000
_cell.length_c   1.000
_cell.angle_alpha   90.00
_cell.angle_beta   90.00
_cell.angle_gamma   90.00
#
_symmetry.space_group_name_H-M   'P 1'
#
loop_
_entity.id
_entity.type
_entity.pdbx_description
1 polymer ?
#
loop_
_entity_poly.entity_id
_entity_poly.type
_entity_poly.pdbx_seq_one_letter_code
_entity_poly.pdbx_strand_id
1 'polypeptide(L)'
;MDLTQIHGIGPSVALALIAECGTDLSRWPTEKHFTSWLTLSPGCKISGGKVLSSHTRKSNNRIAARLRLVASAVGRTETALGAFYRRLSARIGKAKALTATARKIAILFYRAMRFGMRYEDPGADQYEQRYRERVVKQLQRRAAHFGFSLQPVETGAS
;
A
#
# COMPACT_ATOMS: atom_id res chain seq x y z
N MET A 1 16.96 1.51 -14.93
CA MET A 1 16.08 2.19 -13.96
C MET A 1 16.51 1.74 -12.57
N ASP A 2 16.69 2.65 -11.61
CA ASP A 2 17.17 2.28 -10.27
C ASP A 2 15.98 1.94 -9.33
N LEU A 3 15.80 0.64 -9.07
CA LEU A 3 14.75 0.11 -8.21
C LEU A 3 15.05 0.26 -6.71
N THR A 4 16.31 0.57 -6.36
CA THR A 4 16.75 0.68 -4.97
C THR A 4 16.25 1.95 -4.27
N GLN A 5 15.73 2.90 -5.05
CA GLN A 5 15.09 4.13 -4.56
C GLN A 5 13.79 3.84 -3.79
N ILE A 6 13.13 2.70 -4.04
CA ILE A 6 11.95 2.31 -3.27
C ILE A 6 12.40 1.80 -1.91
N HIS A 7 12.06 2.51 -0.84
CA HIS A 7 12.40 2.12 0.52
C HIS A 7 12.02 0.66 0.82
N GLY A 8 13.01 -0.10 1.27
CA GLY A 8 12.89 -1.52 1.57
C GLY A 8 13.22 -2.46 0.42
N ILE A 9 13.29 -1.98 -0.82
CA ILE A 9 13.79 -2.78 -1.94
C ILE A 9 15.30 -2.62 -2.01
N GLY A 10 16.02 -3.49 -1.31
CA GLY A 10 17.47 -3.62 -1.49
C GLY A 10 17.84 -4.29 -2.81
N PRO A 11 19.12 -4.25 -3.23
CA PRO A 11 19.59 -4.88 -4.47
C PRO A 11 19.21 -6.36 -4.58
N SER A 12 19.26 -7.11 -3.48
CA SER A 12 18.90 -8.53 -3.43
C SER A 12 17.41 -8.79 -3.70
N VAL A 13 16.53 -7.94 -3.16
CA VAL A 13 15.09 -8.05 -3.37
C VAL A 13 14.74 -7.61 -4.79
N ALA A 14 15.37 -6.55 -5.30
CA ALA A 14 15.22 -6.11 -6.68
C ALA A 14 15.62 -7.22 -7.66
N LEU A 15 16.76 -7.87 -7.44
CA LEU A 15 17.23 -8.98 -8.26
C LEU A 15 16.27 -10.17 -8.19
N ALA A 16 15.80 -10.55 -7.00
CA ALA A 16 14.83 -11.63 -6.85
C ALA A 16 13.49 -11.31 -7.54
N LEU A 17 13.05 -10.05 -7.51
CA LEU A 17 11.87 -9.59 -8.22
C LEU A 17 12.05 -9.71 -9.74
N ILE A 18 13.18 -9.25 -10.27
CA ILE A 18 13.47 -9.31 -11.71
C ILE A 18 13.64 -10.76 -12.17
N ALA A 19 14.33 -11.60 -11.39
CA ALA A 19 14.56 -13.00 -11.75
C ALA A 19 13.25 -13.81 -11.90
N GLU A 20 12.24 -13.51 -11.06
CA GLU A 20 10.97 -14.24 -11.06
C GLU A 20 9.90 -13.56 -11.93
N CYS A 21 9.90 -12.23 -12.00
CA CYS A 21 8.94 -11.46 -12.80
C CYS A 21 9.38 -11.32 -14.26
N GLY A 22 10.67 -11.42 -14.55
CA GLY A 22 11.28 -10.95 -15.79
C GLY A 22 11.48 -9.43 -15.80
N THR A 23 12.14 -8.95 -16.85
CA THR A 23 12.33 -7.52 -17.11
C THR A 23 11.12 -6.87 -17.75
N ASP A 24 10.26 -7.65 -18.41
CA ASP A 24 9.01 -7.16 -18.99
C ASP A 24 7.80 -7.56 -18.15
N LEU A 25 7.13 -6.54 -17.59
CA LEU A 25 5.90 -6.69 -16.82
C LEU A 25 4.63 -6.57 -17.69
N SER A 26 4.76 -6.44 -19.03
CA SER A 26 3.62 -6.31 -19.97
C SER A 26 2.59 -7.43 -19.85
N ARG A 27 3.02 -8.62 -19.42
CA ARG A 27 2.16 -9.79 -19.19
C ARG A 27 1.03 -9.55 -18.20
N TRP A 28 1.16 -8.52 -17.35
CA TRP A 28 0.07 -8.03 -16.52
C TRP A 28 -0.40 -6.69 -17.06
N PRO A 29 -1.65 -6.58 -17.58
CA PRO A 29 -2.14 -5.32 -18.13
C PRO A 29 -2.22 -4.19 -17.10
N THR A 30 -2.45 -4.53 -15.83
CA THR A 30 -2.55 -3.55 -14.74
C THR A 30 -1.86 -4.03 -13.48
N GLU A 31 -1.49 -3.07 -12.62
CA GLU A 31 -0.96 -3.31 -11.27
C GLU A 31 -1.86 -4.21 -10.40
N LYS A 32 -3.18 -4.23 -10.66
CA LYS A 32 -4.13 -5.13 -9.99
C LYS A 32 -3.91 -6.58 -10.39
N HIS A 33 -3.63 -6.85 -11.66
CA HIS A 33 -3.30 -8.20 -12.14
C HIS A 33 -1.99 -8.69 -11.53
N PHE A 34 -0.97 -7.83 -11.50
CA PHE A 34 0.31 -8.13 -10.86
C PHE A 34 0.17 -8.47 -9.38
N THR A 35 -0.55 -7.64 -8.62
CA THR A 35 -0.78 -7.89 -7.17
C THR A 35 -1.67 -9.09 -6.89
N SER A 36 -2.59 -9.43 -7.79
CA SER A 36 -3.39 -10.66 -7.72
C SER A 36 -2.54 -11.90 -7.95
N TRP A 37 -1.63 -11.88 -8.94
CA TRP A 37 -0.67 -12.96 -9.21
C TRP A 37 0.30 -13.17 -8.04
N LEU A 38 0.76 -12.07 -7.42
CA LEU A 38 1.54 -12.12 -6.18
C LEU A 38 0.73 -12.58 -4.96
N THR A 39 -0.58 -12.79 -5.07
CA THR A 39 -1.49 -13.13 -3.96
C THR A 39 -1.46 -12.12 -2.80
N LEU A 40 -1.17 -10.85 -3.12
CA LEU A 40 -1.22 -9.73 -2.17
C LEU A 40 -2.57 -8.99 -2.21
N SER A 41 -3.45 -9.40 -3.12
CA SER A 41 -4.83 -8.93 -3.19
C SER A 41 -5.76 -9.83 -2.35
N PRO A 42 -6.80 -9.25 -1.70
CA PRO A 42 -7.87 -10.06 -1.12
C PRO A 42 -8.48 -10.98 -2.18
N GLY A 43 -8.86 -12.18 -1.77
CA GLY A 43 -9.58 -13.12 -2.62
C GLY A 43 -11.01 -12.65 -2.87
N CYS A 44 -11.65 -13.28 -3.85
CA CYS A 44 -13.05 -13.03 -4.17
C CYS A 44 -13.70 -14.38 -4.50
N LYS A 45 -14.01 -15.18 -3.46
CA LYS A 45 -14.71 -16.45 -3.63
C LYS A 45 -16.20 -16.16 -3.65
N ILE A 46 -16.80 -16.15 -4.84
CA ILE A 46 -18.23 -15.91 -5.05
C ILE A 46 -18.85 -17.19 -5.64
N SER A 47 -20.00 -17.61 -5.11
CA SER A 47 -20.83 -18.66 -5.70
C SER A 47 -22.30 -18.29 -5.57
N GLY A 48 -23.11 -18.53 -6.60
CA GLY A 48 -24.54 -18.22 -6.61
C GLY A 48 -24.86 -16.75 -6.25
N GLY A 49 -24.02 -15.80 -6.65
CA GLY A 49 -24.17 -14.38 -6.34
C GLY A 49 -23.80 -13.96 -4.91
N LYS A 50 -23.38 -14.90 -4.05
CA LYS A 50 -22.98 -14.61 -2.66
C LYS A 50 -21.46 -14.65 -2.48
N VAL A 51 -20.91 -13.71 -1.72
CA VAL A 51 -19.49 -13.70 -1.33
C VAL A 51 -19.28 -14.73 -0.23
N LEU A 52 -18.65 -15.86 -0.58
CA LEU A 52 -18.31 -16.93 0.35
C LEU A 52 -17.07 -16.61 1.19
N SER A 53 -16.09 -15.91 0.61
CA SER A 53 -14.89 -15.46 1.34
C SER A 53 -14.14 -14.35 0.60
N SER A 54 -13.63 -13.40 1.37
CA SER A 54 -12.73 -12.31 0.92
C SER A 54 -11.30 -12.46 1.44
N HIS A 55 -10.98 -13.59 2.07
CA HIS A 55 -9.65 -13.82 2.63
C HIS A 55 -8.57 -13.85 1.53
N THR A 56 -7.39 -13.33 1.86
CA THR A 56 -6.22 -13.43 0.97
C THR A 56 -5.87 -14.91 0.80
N ARG A 57 -5.59 -15.32 -0.44
CA ARG A 57 -5.23 -16.71 -0.75
C ARG A 57 -3.91 -17.07 -0.08
N LYS A 58 -3.82 -18.30 0.45
CA LYS A 58 -2.53 -18.89 0.84
C LYS A 58 -1.69 -19.06 -0.42
N SER A 59 -0.40 -18.74 -0.35
CA SER A 59 0.48 -18.74 -1.52
C SER A 59 1.86 -19.26 -1.18
N ASN A 60 2.43 -20.08 -2.06
CA ASN A 60 3.85 -20.44 -2.04
C ASN A 60 4.71 -19.45 -2.83
N ASN A 61 4.17 -18.28 -3.19
CA ASN A 61 4.90 -17.27 -3.95
C ASN A 61 6.01 -16.67 -3.07
N ARG A 62 7.26 -17.01 -3.41
CA ARG A 62 8.47 -16.57 -2.68
C ARG A 62 8.63 -15.06 -2.70
N ILE A 63 8.26 -14.40 -3.79
CA ILE A 63 8.28 -12.94 -3.90
C ILE A 63 7.32 -12.32 -2.89
N ALA A 64 6.11 -12.85 -2.78
CA ALA A 64 5.11 -12.34 -1.84
C ALA A 64 5.60 -12.44 -0.38
N ALA A 65 6.30 -13.54 -0.03
CA ALA A 65 6.94 -13.69 1.27
C ALA A 65 8.06 -12.65 1.48
N ARG A 66 8.94 -12.45 0.48
CA ARG A 66 10.00 -11.43 0.54
C ARG A 66 9.45 -10.02 0.68
N LEU A 67 8.40 -9.66 -0.07
CA LEU A 67 7.75 -8.35 0.02
C LEU A 67 7.10 -8.11 1.39
N ARG A 68 6.55 -9.16 2.01
CA ARG A 68 6.04 -9.08 3.39
C ARG A 68 7.16 -8.86 4.40
N LEU A 69 8.32 -9.51 4.22
CA LEU A 69 9.50 -9.25 5.05
C LEU A 69 10.00 -7.81 4.89
N VAL A 70 10.10 -7.33 3.65
CA VAL A 70 10.44 -5.93 3.35
C VAL A 70 9.46 -4.97 4.01
N ALA A 71 8.16 -5.23 3.90
CA ALA A 71 7.13 -4.41 4.52
C ALA A 71 7.28 -4.34 6.05
N SER A 72 7.74 -5.42 6.71
CA SER A 72 8.02 -5.41 8.15
C SER A 72 9.17 -4.48 8.52
N ALA A 73 10.22 -4.42 7.70
CA ALA A 73 11.37 -3.55 7.91
C ALA A 73 11.01 -2.08 7.64
N VAL A 74 10.34 -1.80 6.52
CA VAL A 74 9.88 -0.46 6.15
C VAL A 74 8.91 0.11 7.18
N GLY A 75 8.09 -0.74 7.80
CA GLY A 75 7.16 -0.34 8.86
C GLY A 75 7.82 0.33 10.07
N ARG A 76 9.14 0.12 10.28
CA ARG A 76 9.93 0.70 11.39
C ARG A 76 10.69 1.97 11.00
N THR A 77 10.55 2.44 9.76
CA THR A 77 11.26 3.61 9.24
C THR A 77 10.39 4.86 9.23
N GLU A 78 10.99 6.05 9.26
CA GLU A 78 10.28 7.34 9.14
C GLU A 78 10.00 7.74 7.69
N THR A 79 9.50 6.79 6.92
CA THR A 79 9.12 6.98 5.51
C THR A 79 7.61 7.06 5.35
N ALA A 80 7.14 7.54 4.20
CA ALA A 80 5.70 7.55 3.91
C ALA A 80 5.07 6.14 3.88
N LEU A 81 5.87 5.12 3.52
CA LEU A 81 5.46 3.72 3.60
C LEU A 81 5.40 3.22 5.05
N GLY A 82 6.35 3.64 5.89
CA GLY A 82 6.34 3.37 7.33
C GLY A 82 5.12 3.98 8.02
N ALA A 83 4.84 5.27 7.79
CA ALA A 83 3.65 5.95 8.30
C ALA A 83 2.35 5.26 7.83
N PHE A 84 2.29 4.82 6.56
CA PHE A 84 1.17 4.03 6.05
C PHE A 84 0.98 2.72 6.84
N TYR A 85 2.06 1.98 7.07
CA TYR A 85 2.02 0.71 7.82
C TYR A 85 1.56 0.93 9.26
N ARG A 86 2.16 1.88 10.00
CA ARG A 86 1.84 2.16 11.40
C ARG A 86 0.37 2.48 11.58
N ARG A 87 -0.14 3.47 10.83
CA ARG A 87 -1.55 3.86 10.87
C ARG A 87 -2.49 2.72 10.49
N LEU A 88 -2.16 1.96 9.44
CA LEU A 88 -3.01 0.85 9.03
C LEU A 88 -2.99 -0.28 10.06
N SER A 89 -1.84 -0.55 10.69
CA SER A 89 -1.69 -1.57 11.72
C SER A 89 -2.51 -1.26 12.97
N ALA A 90 -2.58 0.02 13.38
CA ALA A 90 -3.41 0.48 14.48
C ALA A 90 -4.92 0.28 14.19
N ARG A 91 -5.33 0.43 12.92
CA ARG A 91 -6.75 0.33 12.53
C ARG A 91 -7.25 -1.09 12.29
N ILE A 92 -6.45 -1.94 11.62
CA ILE A 92 -6.92 -3.27 11.15
C ILE A 92 -6.05 -4.44 11.61
N GLY A 93 -5.04 -4.19 12.44
CA GLY A 93 -4.09 -5.19 12.94
C GLY A 93 -2.85 -5.38 12.06
N LYS A 94 -1.77 -5.83 12.69
CA LYS A 94 -0.42 -5.94 12.09
C LYS A 94 -0.37 -6.86 10.87
N ALA A 95 -1.01 -8.03 10.92
CA ALA A 95 -0.96 -9.02 9.84
C ALA A 95 -1.60 -8.50 8.53
N LYS A 96 -2.76 -7.85 8.64
CA LYS A 96 -3.44 -7.25 7.48
C LYS A 96 -2.66 -6.04 6.94
N ALA A 97 -2.12 -5.22 7.83
CA ALA A 97 -1.29 -4.06 7.46
C ALA A 97 -0.01 -4.49 6.73
N LEU A 98 0.62 -5.59 7.14
CA LEU A 98 1.81 -6.15 6.47
C LEU A 98 1.52 -6.50 5.01
N THR A 99 0.43 -7.24 4.77
CA THR A 99 0.05 -7.64 3.41
C THR A 99 -0.34 -6.43 2.56
N ALA A 100 -1.06 -5.46 3.12
CA ALA A 100 -1.42 -4.23 2.42
C ALA A 100 -0.20 -3.36 2.08
N THR A 101 0.80 -3.31 2.96
CA THR A 101 2.06 -2.58 2.72
C THR A 101 2.90 -3.27 1.65
N ALA A 102 3.03 -4.60 1.71
CA ALA A 102 3.65 -5.39 0.66
C ALA A 102 2.96 -5.16 -0.70
N ARG A 103 1.62 -5.10 -0.73
CA ARG A 103 0.85 -4.76 -1.94
C ARG A 103 1.21 -3.37 -2.46
N LYS A 104 1.36 -2.39 -1.57
CA LYS A 104 1.73 -1.01 -1.96
C LYS A 104 3.13 -0.96 -2.57
N ILE A 105 4.10 -1.68 -1.98
CA ILE A 105 5.46 -1.81 -2.52
C ILE A 105 5.45 -2.49 -3.89
N ALA A 106 4.68 -3.57 -4.06
CA ALA A 106 4.54 -4.25 -5.35
C ALA A 106 3.97 -3.33 -6.44
N ILE A 107 3.02 -2.46 -6.10
CA ILE A 107 2.47 -1.47 -7.03
C ILE A 107 3.54 -0.45 -7.44
N LEU A 108 4.33 0.06 -6.49
CA LEU A 108 5.43 0.98 -6.78
C LEU A 108 6.45 0.32 -7.70
N PHE A 109 6.84 -0.93 -7.43
CA PHE A 109 7.73 -1.71 -8.29
C PHE A 109 7.16 -1.87 -9.72
N TYR A 110 5.88 -2.22 -9.84
CA TYR A 110 5.24 -2.37 -11.15
C TYR A 110 5.23 -1.05 -11.94
N ARG A 111 4.89 0.08 -11.29
CA ARG A 111 4.87 1.40 -11.94
C ARG A 111 6.27 1.88 -12.31
N ALA A 112 7.23 1.62 -11.45
CA ALA A 112 8.64 1.89 -11.69
C ALA A 112 9.10 1.17 -12.97
N MET A 113 8.92 -0.15 -13.02
CA MET A 113 9.34 -0.96 -14.17
C MET A 113 8.56 -0.66 -15.45
N ARG A 114 7.24 -0.47 -15.38
CA ARG A 114 6.41 -0.32 -16.58
C ARG A 114 6.39 1.10 -17.15
N PHE A 115 6.45 2.12 -16.30
CA PHE A 115 6.30 3.52 -16.68
C PHE A 115 7.55 4.37 -16.40
N GLY A 116 8.64 3.78 -15.89
CA GLY A 116 9.85 4.53 -15.54
C GLY A 116 9.67 5.49 -14.36
N MET A 117 8.64 5.30 -13.54
CA MET A 117 8.31 6.19 -12.42
C MET A 117 9.43 6.20 -11.38
N ARG A 118 10.08 7.35 -11.17
CA ARG A 118 10.99 7.56 -10.04
C ARG A 118 10.18 7.67 -8.75
N TYR A 119 10.51 6.85 -7.77
CA TYR A 119 9.92 6.96 -6.44
C TYR A 119 10.70 7.99 -5.64
N GLU A 120 9.98 9.01 -5.15
CA GLU A 120 10.48 9.98 -4.20
C GLU A 120 9.63 9.88 -2.94
N ASP A 121 10.27 9.69 -1.79
CA ASP A 121 9.54 9.54 -0.54
C ASP A 121 9.13 10.92 -0.02
N PRO A 122 7.82 11.20 0.13
CA PRO A 122 7.39 12.47 0.69
C PRO A 122 7.67 12.58 2.20
N GLY A 123 8.16 11.51 2.85
CA GLY A 123 8.37 11.45 4.30
C GLY A 123 7.10 11.12 5.09
N ALA A 124 7.28 10.79 6.37
CA ALA A 124 6.18 10.45 7.27
C ALA A 124 5.24 11.64 7.54
N ASP A 125 5.80 12.82 7.80
CA ASP A 125 5.02 14.01 8.18
C ASP A 125 4.11 14.50 7.06
N GLN A 126 4.64 14.64 5.84
CA GLN A 126 3.81 15.02 4.69
C GLN A 126 2.75 13.97 4.37
N TYR A 127 3.06 12.68 4.59
CA TYR A 127 2.09 11.61 4.42
C TYR A 127 0.92 11.74 5.40
N GLU A 128 1.22 12.06 6.66
CA GLU A 128 0.25 12.23 7.73
C GLU A 128 -0.59 13.51 7.53
N GLN A 129 0.04 14.62 7.11
CA GLN A 129 -0.66 15.86 6.77
C GLN A 129 -1.66 15.65 5.62
N ARG A 130 -1.23 15.04 4.50
CA ARG A 130 -2.11 14.68 3.38
C ARG A 130 -3.24 13.74 3.78
N TYR A 131 -3.00 12.88 4.78
CA TYR A 131 -4.05 12.04 5.32
C TYR A 131 -5.06 12.84 6.15
N ARG A 132 -4.59 13.72 7.04
CA ARG A 132 -5.44 14.62 7.83
C ARG A 132 -6.34 15.46 6.93
N GLU A 133 -5.79 16.08 5.90
CA GLU A 133 -6.55 16.85 4.90
C GLU A 133 -7.68 16.03 4.26
N ARG A 134 -7.40 14.78 3.87
CA ARG A 134 -8.41 13.88 3.29
C ARG A 134 -9.50 13.55 4.29
N VAL A 135 -9.14 13.29 5.55
CA VAL A 135 -10.10 13.00 6.61
C VAL A 135 -11.00 14.21 6.86
N VAL A 136 -10.43 15.41 6.98
CA VAL A 136 -11.20 16.66 7.14
C VAL A 136 -12.15 16.86 5.96
N LYS A 137 -11.67 16.70 4.72
CA LYS A 137 -12.51 16.81 3.52
C LYS A 137 -13.64 15.77 3.50
N GLN A 138 -13.38 14.55 3.98
CA GLN A 138 -14.40 13.51 4.09
C GLN A 138 -15.43 13.85 5.19
N LEU A 139 -14.99 14.38 6.32
CA LEU A 139 -15.87 14.84 7.41
C LEU A 139 -16.75 16.00 6.95
N GLN A 140 -16.20 16.99 6.25
CA GLN A 140 -16.97 18.08 5.65
C GLN A 140 -18.06 17.56 4.72
N ARG A 141 -17.73 16.64 3.81
CA ARG A 141 -18.72 16.01 2.91
C ARG A 141 -19.81 15.26 3.67
N ARG A 142 -19.43 14.55 4.73
CA ARG A 142 -20.38 13.79 5.55
C ARG A 142 -21.28 14.71 6.38
N ALA A 143 -20.74 15.79 6.93
CA ALA A 143 -21.52 16.82 7.63
C ALA A 143 -22.53 17.47 6.66
N ALA A 144 -22.08 17.86 5.47
CA ALA A 144 -22.94 18.45 4.45
C ALA A 144 -24.09 17.53 4.04
N HIS A 145 -23.87 16.22 3.97
CA HIS A 145 -24.93 15.25 3.70
C HIS A 145 -26.04 15.24 4.77
N PHE A 146 -25.71 15.58 6.01
CA PHE A 146 -26.66 15.70 7.11
C PHE A 146 -27.13 17.15 7.35
N GLY A 147 -26.76 18.09 6.47
CA GLY A 147 -27.12 19.52 6.62
C GLY A 147 -26.28 20.29 7.64
N PHE A 148 -25.17 19.73 8.12
CA PHE A 148 -24.25 20.39 9.06
C PHE A 148 -23.02 20.96 8.35
N SER A 149 -22.42 22.01 8.92
CA SER A 149 -21.14 22.58 8.48
C SER A 149 -20.06 22.34 9.53
N LEU A 150 -18.85 22.01 9.09
CA LEU A 150 -17.71 21.76 9.97
C LEU A 150 -16.91 23.05 10.15
N GLN A 151 -16.93 23.61 11.36
CA GLN A 151 -16.12 24.77 11.73
C GLN A 151 -14.89 24.32 12.55
N PRO A 152 -13.70 24.88 12.29
CA PRO A 152 -12.55 24.65 13.15
C PRO A 152 -12.83 25.27 14.53
N VAL A 153 -12.50 24.53 15.59
CA VAL A 153 -12.53 25.08 16.94
C VAL A 153 -11.31 25.98 17.08
N GLU A 154 -11.52 27.29 17.23
CA GLU A 154 -10.46 28.21 17.62
C GLU A 154 -10.00 27.79 19.01
N THR A 155 -8.84 27.14 19.08
CA THR A 155 -8.21 26.85 20.37
C THR A 155 -7.67 28.18 20.87
N GLY A 156 -8.47 28.88 21.68
CA GLY A 156 -8.01 30.04 22.43
C GLY A 156 -6.75 29.64 23.20
N ALA A 157 -5.67 30.36 22.97
CA ALA A 157 -4.47 30.30 23.80
C ALA A 157 -4.88 30.63 25.24
N SER A 158 -4.70 29.66 26.14
CA SER A 158 -4.66 29.87 27.58
C SER A 158 -3.24 29.67 28.07
#